data_AF-A0AAU1BX35-F1
#
_entry.id   AF-A0AAU1BX35-F1
#
_cell.length_a   1.000
_cell.length_b   1.000
_cell.length_c   1.000
_cell.angle_alpha   90.00
_cell.angle_beta   90.00
_cell.angle_gamma   90.00
#
_symmetry.space_group_name_H-M   'P 1'
#
loop_
_entity.id
_entity.type
_entity.pdbx_description
1 polymer ?
#
loop_
_entity_poly.entity_id
_entity_poly.type
_entity_poly.pdbx_seq_one_letter_code
_entity_poly.pdbx_strand_id
1 'polypeptide(L)'
;MASSVSNTAPHYLHQVLSRVHASGAQSLREGWSGVLDAEWGSGEFARRHAEVAALLSETMQQVQALPERARLRYSRYFSDWWLAVVQPNSGWTDPGRSANGLITQDILDHLESAADQIDGALAGTSSAPRGSNLQDLKDSCTSWLEILRGAPAGDLPVTLQEGLISQILHLIWLIDNADLFGGSRISREANQVIGSLAQAAVVNRGDVETTGRWKRALLAFIASAALFTTGATELQNAIGAGDGLVKEIGSVVDGLSG
;
A
#
# COMPACT_ATOMS: atom_id res chain seq x y z
N MET A 1 8.54 -2.71 -28.18
CA MET A 1 8.77 -1.57 -27.27
C MET A 1 7.86 -1.78 -26.09
N ALA A 2 8.39 -2.13 -24.92
CA ALA A 2 7.57 -2.25 -23.72
C ALA A 2 7.13 -0.84 -23.33
N SER A 3 5.83 -0.57 -23.37
CA SER A 3 5.26 0.66 -22.81
C SER A 3 5.73 0.76 -21.37
N SER A 4 6.48 1.81 -21.04
CA SER A 4 6.75 2.15 -19.65
C SER A 4 5.39 2.39 -19.00
N VAL A 5 4.96 1.49 -18.12
CA VAL A 5 3.77 1.73 -17.31
C VAL A 5 4.09 2.96 -16.46
N SER A 6 3.39 4.06 -16.70
CA SER A 6 3.58 5.30 -15.95
C SER A 6 3.20 5.04 -14.49
N ASN A 7 4.18 5.12 -13.59
CA ASN A 7 4.04 4.71 -12.18
C ASN A 7 3.97 5.94 -11.26
N THR A 8 3.10 6.90 -11.56
CA THR A 8 2.96 8.14 -10.77
C THR A 8 1.68 8.11 -9.93
N ALA A 9 1.68 8.81 -8.79
CA ALA A 9 0.50 8.91 -7.94
C ALA A 9 -0.76 9.46 -8.66
N PRO A 10 -0.68 10.51 -9.51
CA PRO A 10 -1.85 10.98 -10.27
C PRO A 10 -2.36 9.94 -11.26
N HIS A 11 -1.48 9.11 -11.85
CA HIS A 11 -1.91 8.04 -12.75
C HIS A 11 -2.77 7.00 -12.01
N TYR A 12 -2.31 6.56 -10.84
CA TYR A 12 -3.06 5.64 -9.98
C TYR A 12 -4.34 6.25 -9.42
N LEU A 13 -4.30 7.51 -8.99
CA LEU A 13 -5.50 8.24 -8.56
C LEU A 13 -6.52 8.37 -9.69
N HIS A 14 -6.06 8.68 -10.90
CA HIS A 14 -6.91 8.69 -12.09
C HIS A 14 -7.57 7.32 -12.28
N GLN A 15 -6.80 6.23 -12.31
CA GLN A 15 -7.37 4.88 -12.50
C GLN A 15 -8.44 4.53 -11.46
N VAL A 16 -8.19 4.81 -10.17
CA VAL A 16 -9.15 4.57 -9.09
C VAL A 16 -10.42 5.39 -9.32
N LEU A 17 -10.29 6.69 -9.58
CA LEU A 17 -11.45 7.56 -9.80
C LEU A 17 -12.21 7.22 -11.09
N SER A 18 -11.52 6.78 -12.15
CA SER A 18 -12.15 6.29 -13.37
C SER A 18 -12.99 5.03 -13.09
N ARG A 19 -12.54 4.12 -12.22
CA ARG A 19 -13.36 2.96 -11.82
C ARG A 19 -14.58 3.39 -11.02
N VAL A 20 -14.44 4.34 -10.10
CA VAL A 20 -15.58 4.84 -9.32
C VAL A 20 -16.58 5.54 -10.24
N HIS A 21 -16.10 6.36 -11.18
CA HIS A 21 -16.92 6.99 -12.22
C HIS A 21 -17.66 5.95 -13.08
N ALA A 22 -16.93 4.96 -13.60
CA ALA A 22 -17.46 3.93 -14.51
C ALA A 22 -18.39 2.93 -13.82
N SER A 23 -18.38 2.84 -12.48
CA SER A 23 -19.30 1.98 -11.72
C SER A 23 -20.78 2.31 -11.96
N GLY A 24 -21.09 3.56 -12.35
CA GLY A 24 -22.48 4.02 -12.52
C GLY A 24 -23.29 4.04 -11.22
N ALA A 25 -22.62 3.94 -10.05
CA ALA A 25 -23.26 3.87 -8.76
C ALA A 25 -24.12 5.12 -8.46
N GLN A 26 -25.27 4.90 -7.83
CA GLN A 26 -26.24 5.97 -7.54
C GLN A 26 -25.79 6.88 -6.41
N SER A 27 -24.81 6.44 -5.62
CA SER A 27 -24.16 7.23 -4.59
C SER A 27 -22.66 6.96 -4.56
N LEU A 28 -21.90 7.89 -3.96
CA LEU A 28 -20.46 7.69 -3.75
C LEU A 28 -20.16 6.54 -2.81
N ARG A 29 -21.00 6.33 -1.79
CA ARG A 29 -20.87 5.18 -0.90
C ARG A 29 -20.81 3.88 -1.69
N GLU A 30 -21.77 3.68 -2.60
CA GLU A 30 -21.85 2.48 -3.44
C GLU A 30 -20.66 2.38 -4.38
N GLY A 31 -20.29 3.49 -5.04
CA GLY A 31 -19.15 3.51 -5.96
C GLY A 31 -17.84 3.14 -5.27
N TRP A 32 -17.55 3.77 -4.12
CA TRP A 32 -16.35 3.47 -3.34
C TRP A 32 -16.38 2.08 -2.71
N SER A 33 -17.52 1.63 -2.16
CA SER A 33 -17.62 0.29 -1.57
C SER A 33 -17.39 -0.80 -2.63
N GLY A 34 -17.89 -0.58 -3.86
CA GLY A 34 -17.68 -1.50 -4.98
C GLY A 34 -16.23 -1.51 -5.48
N VAL A 35 -15.61 -0.35 -5.67
CA VAL A 35 -14.21 -0.28 -6.15
C VAL A 35 -13.21 -0.78 -5.12
N LEU A 36 -13.45 -0.51 -3.84
CA LEU A 36 -12.57 -0.94 -2.76
C LEU A 36 -12.90 -2.35 -2.26
N ASP A 37 -13.95 -3.00 -2.75
CA ASP A 37 -14.44 -4.31 -2.30
C ASP A 37 -14.57 -4.41 -0.77
N ALA A 38 -15.13 -3.36 -0.15
CA ALA A 38 -15.22 -3.24 1.30
C ALA A 38 -16.54 -2.59 1.72
N GLU A 39 -17.12 -3.08 2.82
CA GLU A 39 -18.37 -2.54 3.34
C GLU A 39 -18.19 -1.14 3.91
N TRP A 40 -19.02 -0.20 3.48
CA TRP A 40 -19.06 1.15 4.04
C TRP A 40 -19.15 1.17 5.57
N GLY A 41 -18.27 1.94 6.21
CA GLY A 41 -18.20 2.07 7.67
C GLY A 41 -17.40 0.98 8.37
N SER A 42 -16.94 -0.05 7.64
CA SER A 42 -16.01 -1.04 8.17
C SER A 42 -14.60 -0.45 8.33
N GLY A 43 -13.81 -1.05 9.23
CA GLY A 43 -12.39 -0.71 9.36
C GLY A 43 -11.59 -0.99 8.08
N GLU A 44 -12.00 -2.02 7.32
CA GLU A 44 -11.39 -2.36 6.04
C GLU A 44 -11.63 -1.28 4.99
N PHE A 45 -12.87 -0.79 4.90
CA PHE A 45 -13.20 0.35 4.04
C PHE A 45 -12.38 1.57 4.41
N ALA A 46 -12.31 1.91 5.70
CA ALA A 46 -11.53 3.05 6.18
C ALA A 46 -10.04 2.93 5.80
N ARG A 47 -9.45 1.74 5.94
CA ARG A 47 -8.06 1.47 5.57
C ARG A 47 -7.82 1.58 4.07
N ARG A 48 -8.63 0.91 3.24
CA ARG A 48 -8.51 0.95 1.78
C ARG A 48 -8.78 2.34 1.22
N HIS A 49 -9.73 3.07 1.80
CA HIS A 49 -9.98 4.46 1.41
C HIS A 49 -8.84 5.40 1.83
N ALA A 50 -8.16 5.12 2.94
CA ALA A 50 -6.97 5.88 3.33
C ALA A 50 -5.83 5.75 2.29
N GLU A 51 -5.73 4.62 1.58
CA GLU A 51 -4.78 4.48 0.46
C GLU A 51 -5.08 5.45 -0.68
N VAL A 52 -6.37 5.65 -1.00
CA VAL A 52 -6.81 6.63 -2.01
C VAL A 52 -6.51 8.06 -1.55
N ALA A 53 -6.80 8.39 -0.29
CA ALA A 53 -6.49 9.70 0.28
C ALA A 53 -4.97 9.97 0.29
N ALA A 54 -4.16 8.95 0.52
CA ALA A 54 -2.72 9.04 0.40
C ALA A 54 -2.29 9.22 -1.07
N LEU A 55 -2.94 8.60 -2.07
CA LEU A 55 -2.64 8.83 -3.49
C LEU A 55 -2.92 10.29 -3.88
N LEU A 56 -4.01 10.85 -3.37
CA LEU A 56 -4.32 12.26 -3.53
C LEU A 56 -3.24 13.15 -2.92
N SER A 57 -2.81 12.85 -1.70
CA SER A 57 -1.78 13.63 -1.01
C SER A 57 -0.44 13.58 -1.76
N GLU A 58 -0.03 12.40 -2.22
CA GLU A 58 1.17 12.21 -3.06
C GLU A 58 1.04 12.93 -4.41
N THR A 59 -0.15 12.92 -5.02
CA THR A 59 -0.44 13.66 -6.26
C THR A 59 -0.23 15.16 -6.06
N MET A 60 -0.80 15.73 -4.99
CA MET A 60 -0.63 17.15 -4.68
C MET A 60 0.85 17.50 -4.43
N GLN A 61 1.60 16.63 -3.73
CA GLN A 61 3.04 16.81 -3.51
C GLN A 61 3.84 16.77 -4.82
N GLN A 62 3.55 15.81 -5.71
CA GLN A 62 4.20 15.71 -7.01
C GLN A 62 3.90 16.94 -7.89
N VAL A 63 2.67 17.47 -7.86
CA VAL A 63 2.34 18.74 -8.54
C VAL A 63 3.14 19.91 -7.95
N GLN A 64 3.33 19.97 -6.63
CA GLN A 64 4.14 21.02 -6.00
C GLN A 64 5.63 20.93 -6.36
N ALA A 65 6.12 19.76 -6.74
CA ALA A 65 7.50 19.56 -7.22
C ALA A 65 7.72 19.97 -8.69
N LEU A 66 6.65 20.27 -9.44
CA LEU A 66 6.75 20.70 -10.83
C LEU A 66 7.30 22.13 -10.97
N PRO A 67 7.85 22.48 -12.16
CA PRO A 67 8.17 23.87 -12.49
C PRO A 67 6.98 24.81 -12.30
N GLU A 68 7.27 26.07 -11.91
CA GLU A 68 6.28 27.04 -11.44
C GLU A 68 5.03 27.15 -12.34
N ARG A 69 5.22 27.26 -13.66
CA ARG A 69 4.11 27.38 -14.61
C ARG A 69 3.17 26.17 -14.57
N ALA A 70 3.71 24.96 -14.51
CA ALA A 70 2.92 23.74 -14.46
C ALA A 70 2.26 23.57 -13.08
N ARG A 71 3.02 23.81 -12.00
CA ARG A 71 2.54 23.80 -10.63
C ARG A 71 1.32 24.70 -10.43
N LEU A 72 1.39 25.96 -10.89
CA LEU A 72 0.28 26.93 -10.80
C LEU A 72 -0.93 26.58 -11.67
N ARG A 73 -0.71 25.86 -12.77
CA ARG A 73 -1.81 25.36 -13.62
C ARG A 73 -2.58 24.27 -12.88
N TYR A 74 -1.88 23.25 -12.38
CA TYR A 74 -2.52 22.07 -11.81
C TYR A 74 -3.00 22.27 -10.36
N SER A 75 -2.38 23.16 -9.58
CA SER A 75 -2.81 23.43 -8.20
C SER A 75 -4.24 23.97 -8.09
N ARG A 76 -4.80 24.51 -9.19
CA ARG A 76 -6.17 25.01 -9.24
C ARG A 76 -7.21 23.89 -9.11
N TYR A 77 -6.85 22.67 -9.50
CA TYR A 77 -7.74 21.51 -9.49
C TYR A 77 -7.70 20.73 -8.17
N PHE A 78 -6.86 21.12 -7.20
CA PHE A 78 -6.73 20.43 -5.92
C PHE A 78 -8.06 20.33 -5.17
N SER A 79 -8.88 21.39 -5.24
CA SER A 79 -10.21 21.38 -4.61
C SER A 79 -11.11 20.31 -5.24
N ASP A 80 -11.11 20.20 -6.57
CA ASP A 80 -11.96 19.23 -7.27
C ASP A 80 -11.50 17.80 -7.01
N TRP A 81 -10.20 17.55 -7.00
CA TRP A 81 -9.63 16.24 -6.65
C TRP A 81 -9.90 15.87 -5.19
N TRP A 82 -9.80 16.83 -4.28
CA TRP A 82 -10.15 16.64 -2.88
C TRP A 82 -11.63 16.32 -2.69
N LEU A 83 -12.51 17.04 -3.38
CA LEU A 83 -13.94 16.75 -3.35
C LEU A 83 -14.22 15.35 -3.91
N ALA A 84 -13.60 14.96 -5.02
CA ALA A 84 -13.78 13.62 -5.61
C ALA A 84 -13.44 12.47 -4.65
N VAL A 85 -12.44 12.64 -3.77
CA VAL A 85 -11.99 11.60 -2.83
C VAL A 85 -12.65 11.71 -1.45
N VAL A 86 -12.72 12.90 -0.86
CA VAL A 86 -13.07 13.07 0.57
C VAL A 86 -14.52 13.47 0.79
N GLN A 87 -15.11 14.27 -0.13
CA GLN A 87 -16.46 14.84 0.00
C GLN A 87 -16.86 15.26 1.45
N PRO A 88 -16.18 16.24 2.07
CA PRO A 88 -16.42 16.59 3.47
C PRO A 88 -17.79 17.26 3.74
N ASN A 89 -18.41 17.86 2.71
CA ASN A 89 -19.57 18.75 2.87
C ASN A 89 -20.91 18.12 2.44
N SER A 90 -20.93 16.84 2.06
CA SER A 90 -22.15 16.17 1.59
C SER A 90 -22.21 14.71 2.03
N GLY A 91 -23.44 14.20 2.18
CA GLY A 91 -23.68 12.81 2.52
C GLY A 91 -23.22 11.90 1.39
N TRP A 92 -22.29 11.00 1.68
CA TRP A 92 -21.82 9.95 0.76
C TRP A 92 -22.94 9.01 0.29
N THR A 93 -24.07 9.04 0.99
CA THR A 93 -25.27 8.24 0.76
C THR A 93 -26.35 8.98 -0.04
N ASP A 94 -26.10 10.22 -0.49
CA ASP A 94 -27.09 11.01 -1.22
C ASP A 94 -27.34 10.41 -2.63
N PRO A 95 -28.52 9.83 -2.91
CA PRO A 95 -28.83 9.25 -4.21
C PRO A 95 -29.03 10.31 -5.30
N GLY A 96 -29.19 11.58 -4.93
CA GLY A 96 -29.24 12.71 -5.87
C GLY A 96 -27.86 13.08 -6.43
N ARG A 97 -26.79 12.44 -5.94
CA ARG A 97 -25.41 12.70 -6.34
C ARG A 97 -24.70 11.38 -6.68
N SER A 98 -24.98 10.90 -7.88
CA SER A 98 -24.31 9.73 -8.43
C SER A 98 -22.79 9.93 -8.51
N ALA A 99 -22.05 8.82 -8.45
CA ALA A 99 -20.59 8.84 -8.50
C ALA A 99 -20.07 9.53 -9.77
N ASN A 100 -20.71 9.29 -10.92
CA ASN A 100 -20.37 9.92 -12.20
C ASN A 100 -20.76 11.42 -12.30
N GLY A 101 -21.66 11.89 -11.44
CA GLY A 101 -22.03 13.31 -11.36
C GLY A 101 -21.04 14.12 -10.52
N LEU A 102 -20.42 13.48 -9.52
CA LEU A 102 -19.42 14.11 -8.64
C LEU A 102 -17.99 13.97 -9.16
N ILE A 103 -17.65 12.83 -9.76
CA ILE A 103 -16.38 12.60 -10.46
C ILE A 103 -16.68 12.78 -11.94
N THR A 104 -16.44 13.98 -12.47
CA THR A 104 -16.75 14.32 -13.86
C THR A 104 -15.60 13.91 -14.80
N GLN A 105 -15.89 13.80 -16.10
CA GLN A 105 -14.85 13.56 -17.11
C GLN A 105 -13.78 14.65 -17.09
N ASP A 106 -14.17 15.92 -16.91
CA ASP A 106 -13.21 17.04 -16.80
C ASP A 106 -12.21 16.83 -15.64
N ILE A 107 -12.67 16.30 -14.49
CA ILE A 107 -11.77 15.99 -13.36
C ILE A 107 -10.76 14.91 -13.75
N LEU A 108 -11.23 13.87 -14.44
CA LEU A 108 -10.39 12.77 -14.91
C LEU A 108 -9.37 13.25 -15.94
N ASP A 109 -9.79 14.03 -16.94
CA ASP A 109 -8.92 14.59 -17.98
C ASP A 109 -7.83 15.50 -17.38
N HIS A 110 -8.17 16.30 -16.36
CA HIS A 110 -7.18 17.12 -15.66
C HIS A 110 -6.17 16.28 -14.86
N LEU A 111 -6.60 15.17 -14.25
CA LEU A 111 -5.71 14.24 -13.54
C LEU A 111 -4.80 13.48 -14.50
N GLU A 112 -5.33 13.00 -15.62
CA GLU A 112 -4.55 12.35 -16.68
C GLU A 112 -3.50 13.31 -17.25
N SER A 113 -3.89 14.54 -17.58
CA SER A 113 -2.94 15.56 -18.03
C SER A 113 -1.87 15.88 -16.99
N ALA A 114 -2.22 15.92 -15.70
CA ALA A 114 -1.24 16.10 -14.63
C ALA A 114 -0.30 14.90 -14.53
N ALA A 115 -0.82 13.68 -14.69
CA ALA A 115 -0.03 12.45 -14.70
C ALA A 115 0.99 12.44 -15.83
N ASP A 116 0.59 12.78 -17.06
CA ASP A 116 1.49 12.85 -18.22
C ASP A 116 2.59 13.90 -18.01
N GLN A 117 2.22 15.07 -17.49
CA GLN A 117 3.18 16.14 -17.21
C GLN A 117 4.19 15.74 -16.13
N ILE A 118 3.73 15.05 -15.08
CA ILE A 118 4.57 14.57 -13.98
C ILE A 118 5.47 13.44 -14.46
N ASP A 119 4.95 12.49 -15.22
CA ASP A 119 5.73 11.39 -15.78
C ASP A 119 6.83 11.94 -16.71
N GLY A 120 6.51 12.91 -17.57
CA GLY A 120 7.50 13.57 -18.42
C GLY A 120 8.52 14.42 -17.66
N ALA A 121 8.13 15.09 -16.57
CA ALA A 121 9.02 15.94 -15.78
C ALA A 121 9.90 15.15 -14.79
N LEU A 122 9.40 14.00 -14.31
CA LEU A 122 10.06 13.12 -13.35
C LEU A 122 10.67 11.88 -14.01
N ALA A 123 10.59 11.74 -15.33
CA ALA A 123 11.28 10.70 -16.10
C ALA A 123 12.79 10.74 -15.79
N GLY A 124 13.24 9.84 -14.91
CA GLY A 124 14.61 9.79 -14.39
C GLY A 124 14.73 9.68 -12.87
N THR A 125 13.68 10.03 -12.12
CA THR A 125 13.60 9.84 -10.66
C THR A 125 12.64 8.70 -10.26
N SER A 126 12.03 8.05 -11.25
CA SER A 126 11.09 6.95 -11.08
C SER A 126 11.78 5.66 -10.59
N SER A 127 12.07 5.66 -9.28
CA SER A 127 12.47 4.51 -8.46
C SER A 127 11.29 3.56 -8.19
N ALA A 128 10.27 3.54 -9.05
CA ALA A 128 9.17 2.61 -8.88
C ALA A 128 9.71 1.18 -8.99
N PRO A 129 9.39 0.28 -8.05
CA PRO A 129 9.79 -1.12 -8.11
C PRO A 129 9.52 -1.69 -9.49
N ARG A 130 10.57 -2.24 -10.13
CA ARG A 130 10.48 -2.82 -11.47
C ARG A 130 10.20 -4.33 -11.45
N GLY A 131 10.11 -4.93 -10.26
CA GLY A 131 9.76 -6.32 -10.11
C GLY A 131 8.36 -6.58 -10.68
N SER A 132 8.27 -7.47 -11.66
CA SER A 132 7.02 -7.85 -12.31
C SER A 132 6.34 -9.05 -11.63
N ASN A 133 7.04 -9.76 -10.75
CA ASN A 133 6.51 -10.94 -10.08
C ASN A 133 6.11 -10.63 -8.63
N LEU A 134 4.84 -10.29 -8.42
CA LEU A 134 4.25 -10.15 -7.08
C LEU A 134 3.83 -11.49 -6.46
N GLN A 135 3.89 -12.59 -7.22
CA GLN A 135 3.41 -13.89 -6.76
C GLN A 135 4.22 -14.40 -5.56
N ASP A 136 5.55 -14.31 -5.62
CA ASP A 136 6.42 -14.78 -4.53
C ASP A 136 6.17 -14.02 -3.22
N LEU A 137 5.88 -12.71 -3.32
CA LEU A 137 5.51 -11.88 -2.18
C LEU A 137 4.13 -12.28 -1.63
N LYS A 138 3.16 -12.54 -2.50
CA LYS A 138 1.82 -13.01 -2.12
C LYS A 138 1.87 -14.39 -1.45
N ASP A 139 2.67 -15.31 -1.97
CA ASP A 139 2.86 -16.66 -1.41
C ASP A 139 3.54 -16.58 -0.03
N SER A 140 4.49 -15.67 0.13
CA SER A 140 5.11 -15.37 1.43
C SER A 140 4.10 -14.80 2.43
N CYS A 141 3.18 -13.92 2.00
CA CYS A 141 2.08 -13.42 2.84
C CYS A 141 1.16 -14.56 3.30
N THR A 142 0.75 -15.44 2.38
CA THR A 142 -0.10 -16.61 2.69
C THR A 142 0.57 -17.54 3.70
N SER A 143 1.87 -17.83 3.50
CA SER A 143 2.67 -18.63 4.43
C SER A 143 2.70 -18.01 5.84
N TRP A 144 2.79 -16.68 5.93
CA TRP A 144 2.72 -15.98 7.21
C TRP A 144 1.35 -16.05 7.86
N LEU A 145 0.25 -15.98 7.11
CA LEU A 145 -1.09 -16.16 7.66
C LEU A 145 -1.27 -17.56 8.24
N GLU A 146 -0.70 -18.59 7.62
CA GLU A 146 -0.72 -19.95 8.16
C GLU A 146 0.08 -20.07 9.46
N ILE A 147 1.27 -19.45 9.53
CA ILE A 147 2.08 -19.40 10.74
C ILE A 147 1.33 -18.70 11.87
N LEU A 148 0.79 -17.51 11.60
CA LEU A 148 0.09 -16.71 12.60
C LEU A 148 -1.17 -17.42 13.08
N ARG A 149 -2.00 -17.97 12.19
CA ARG A 149 -3.24 -18.67 12.58
C ARG A 149 -2.99 -20.01 13.27
N GLY A 150 -1.87 -20.66 12.95
CA GLY A 150 -1.46 -21.92 13.58
C GLY A 150 -0.67 -21.76 14.87
N ALA A 151 -0.35 -20.53 15.29
CA ALA A 151 0.41 -20.27 16.51
C ALA A 151 -0.39 -20.68 17.77
N PRO A 152 0.20 -21.48 18.67
CA PRO A 152 -0.39 -21.80 19.96
C PRO A 152 -0.86 -20.59 20.76
N ALA A 153 -1.95 -20.77 21.52
CA ALA A 153 -2.43 -19.75 22.44
C ALA A 153 -1.36 -19.47 23.52
N GLY A 154 -0.84 -18.24 23.54
CA GLY A 154 0.19 -17.80 24.48
C GLY A 154 1.54 -17.46 23.85
N ASP A 155 1.77 -17.85 22.60
CA ASP A 155 3.02 -17.53 21.89
C ASP A 155 3.12 -16.03 21.57
N LEU A 156 1.98 -15.40 21.25
CA LEU A 156 1.85 -13.98 20.99
C LEU A 156 0.62 -13.39 21.71
N PRO A 157 0.65 -12.11 22.11
CA PRO A 157 -0.55 -11.38 22.51
C PRO A 157 -1.58 -11.37 21.37
N VAL A 158 -2.84 -11.70 21.68
CA VAL A 158 -3.93 -11.82 20.68
C VAL A 158 -4.05 -10.55 19.83
N THR A 159 -3.97 -9.37 20.44
CA THR A 159 -4.06 -8.10 19.71
C THR A 159 -2.91 -7.88 18.72
N LEU A 160 -1.70 -8.35 19.04
CA LEU A 160 -0.55 -8.28 18.14
C LEU A 160 -0.72 -9.27 16.97
N GLN A 161 -1.17 -10.49 17.26
CA GLN A 161 -1.44 -11.50 16.25
C GLN A 161 -2.54 -11.05 15.27
N GLU A 162 -3.66 -10.53 15.78
CA GLU A 162 -4.74 -9.97 14.96
C GLU A 162 -4.28 -8.76 14.15
N GLY A 163 -3.45 -7.89 14.74
CA GLY A 163 -2.84 -6.76 14.04
C GLY A 163 -1.97 -7.19 12.86
N LEU A 164 -1.08 -8.17 13.06
CA LEU A 164 -0.23 -8.74 12.01
C LEU A 164 -1.04 -9.40 10.90
N ILE A 165 -2.03 -10.21 11.26
CA ILE A 165 -2.94 -10.83 10.29
C ILE A 165 -3.62 -9.75 9.46
N SER A 166 -4.12 -8.69 10.09
CA SER A 166 -4.79 -7.59 9.42
C SER A 166 -3.85 -6.82 8.47
N GLN A 167 -2.60 -6.57 8.87
CA GLN A 167 -1.59 -5.92 8.01
C GLN A 167 -1.22 -6.80 6.81
N ILE A 168 -1.02 -8.10 7.01
CA ILE A 168 -0.70 -9.04 5.92
C ILE A 168 -1.87 -9.17 4.94
N LEU A 169 -3.12 -9.21 5.42
CA LEU A 169 -4.30 -9.21 4.55
C LEU A 169 -4.40 -7.92 3.73
N HIS A 170 -4.06 -6.77 4.32
CA HIS A 170 -4.00 -5.50 3.61
C HIS A 170 -2.92 -5.49 2.52
N LEU A 171 -1.73 -6.03 2.81
CA LEU A 171 -0.68 -6.18 1.81
C LEU A 171 -1.10 -7.09 0.65
N ILE A 172 -1.80 -8.21 0.93
CA ILE A 172 -2.36 -9.07 -0.12
C ILE A 172 -3.35 -8.28 -0.98
N TRP A 173 -4.23 -7.48 -0.37
CA TRP A 173 -5.17 -6.64 -1.11
C TRP A 173 -4.46 -5.60 -1.99
N LEU A 174 -3.38 -4.96 -1.50
CA LEU A 174 -2.57 -4.04 -2.30
C LEU A 174 -1.89 -4.75 -3.48
N ILE A 175 -1.43 -5.99 -3.30
CA ILE A 175 -0.86 -6.82 -4.37
C ILE A 175 -1.94 -7.11 -5.44
N ASP A 176 -3.15 -7.47 -5.02
CA ASP A 176 -4.26 -7.77 -5.92
C ASP A 176 -4.81 -6.53 -6.64
N ASN A 177 -4.48 -5.33 -6.14
CA ASN A 177 -4.85 -4.04 -6.72
C ASN A 177 -3.60 -3.23 -7.12
N ALA A 178 -2.53 -3.92 -7.52
CA ALA A 178 -1.26 -3.28 -7.89
C ALA A 178 -1.39 -2.31 -9.07
N ASP A 179 -2.34 -2.58 -9.97
CA ASP A 179 -2.69 -1.69 -11.07
C ASP A 179 -3.28 -0.36 -10.58
N LEU A 180 -4.07 -0.39 -9.51
CA LEU A 180 -4.70 0.79 -8.92
C LEU A 180 -3.80 1.60 -7.98
N PHE A 181 -2.89 0.94 -7.27
CA PHE A 181 -2.13 1.58 -6.18
C PHE A 181 -0.62 1.65 -6.43
N GLY A 182 -0.14 0.90 -7.41
CA GLY A 182 1.25 0.90 -7.82
C GLY A 182 2.19 0.16 -6.89
N GLY A 183 3.39 -0.10 -7.41
CA GLY A 183 4.37 -0.88 -6.69
C GLY A 183 5.01 -0.18 -5.50
N SER A 184 5.05 1.15 -5.48
CA SER A 184 5.60 1.92 -4.36
C SER A 184 4.80 1.72 -3.06
N ARG A 185 3.46 1.61 -3.16
CA ARG A 185 2.60 1.32 -2.02
C ARG A 185 2.82 -0.08 -1.46
N ILE A 186 2.89 -1.06 -2.35
CA ILE A 186 3.20 -2.46 -1.99
C ILE A 186 4.55 -2.53 -1.27
N SER A 187 5.59 -1.85 -1.80
CA SER A 187 6.92 -1.81 -1.17
C SER A 187 6.86 -1.24 0.26
N ARG A 188 6.21 -0.08 0.42
CA ARG A 188 6.08 0.59 1.71
C ARG A 188 5.34 -0.28 2.73
N GLU A 189 4.23 -0.90 2.33
CA GLU A 189 3.48 -1.79 3.22
C GLU A 189 4.26 -3.06 3.55
N ALA A 190 4.95 -3.67 2.58
CA ALA A 190 5.82 -4.82 2.83
C ALA A 190 6.93 -4.50 3.84
N ASN A 191 7.54 -3.31 3.76
CA ASN A 191 8.52 -2.85 4.74
C ASN A 191 7.92 -2.65 6.14
N GLN A 192 6.69 -2.14 6.23
CA GLN A 192 5.98 -2.04 7.52
C GLN A 192 5.69 -3.43 8.11
N VAL A 193 5.21 -4.37 7.30
CA VAL A 193 4.99 -5.77 7.70
C VAL A 193 6.29 -6.42 8.18
N ILE A 194 7.41 -6.23 7.49
CA ILE A 194 8.74 -6.71 7.94
C ILE A 194 9.06 -6.17 9.35
N GLY A 195 8.89 -4.88 9.56
CA GLY A 195 9.12 -4.23 10.86
C GLY A 195 8.24 -4.83 11.96
N SER A 196 6.94 -4.97 11.71
CA SER A 196 5.99 -5.57 12.65
C SER A 196 6.31 -7.03 12.98
N LEU A 197 6.67 -7.83 11.97
CA LEU A 197 7.04 -9.24 12.16
C LEU A 197 8.35 -9.41 12.93
N ALA A 198 9.33 -8.52 12.69
CA ALA A 198 10.57 -8.51 13.44
C ALA A 198 10.35 -8.11 14.91
N GLN A 199 9.52 -7.09 15.16
CA GLN A 199 9.14 -6.72 16.53
C GLN A 199 8.39 -7.85 17.24
N ALA A 200 7.49 -8.53 16.54
CA ALA A 200 6.77 -9.68 17.07
C ALA A 200 7.70 -10.85 17.43
N ALA A 201 8.79 -11.03 16.70
CA ALA A 201 9.80 -12.04 17.02
C ALA A 201 10.45 -11.83 18.39
N VAL A 202 10.59 -10.59 18.86
CA VAL A 202 11.19 -10.24 20.16
C VAL A 202 10.29 -10.64 21.33
N VAL A 203 8.97 -10.55 21.15
CA VAL A 203 7.99 -10.84 22.20
C VAL A 203 7.40 -12.26 22.12
N ASN A 204 7.75 -13.00 21.06
CA ASN A 204 7.32 -14.36 20.85
C ASN A 204 7.92 -15.29 21.93
N ARG A 205 7.06 -16.04 22.62
CA ARG A 205 7.43 -16.98 23.69
C ARG A 205 7.43 -18.45 23.27
N GLY A 206 7.30 -18.72 21.98
CA GLY A 206 7.29 -20.07 21.43
C GLY A 206 8.58 -20.85 21.70
N ASP A 207 8.52 -22.16 21.50
CA ASP A 207 9.66 -23.05 21.62
C ASP A 207 10.71 -22.82 20.50
N VAL A 208 11.87 -23.46 20.63
CA VAL A 208 13.01 -23.33 19.69
C VAL A 208 12.60 -23.69 18.26
N GLU A 209 11.71 -24.67 18.09
CA GLU A 209 11.21 -25.08 16.77
C GLU A 209 10.35 -23.98 16.13
N THR A 210 9.47 -23.38 16.92
CA THR A 210 8.59 -22.27 16.53
C THR A 210 9.41 -21.02 16.20
N THR A 211 10.40 -20.67 17.02
CA THR A 211 11.33 -19.57 16.74
C THR A 211 12.12 -19.81 15.44
N GLY A 212 12.57 -21.04 15.20
CA GLY A 212 13.27 -21.43 13.97
C GLY A 212 12.39 -21.29 12.72
N ARG A 213 11.11 -21.70 12.82
CA ARG A 213 10.11 -21.53 11.75
C ARG A 213 9.85 -20.06 11.46
N TRP A 214 9.67 -19.24 12.50
CA TRP A 214 9.46 -17.79 12.39
C TRP A 214 10.61 -17.10 11.66
N LYS A 215 11.86 -17.38 12.08
CA LYS A 215 13.06 -16.78 11.47
C LYS A 215 13.18 -17.13 9.99
N ARG A 216 12.95 -18.40 9.62
CA ARG A 216 12.99 -18.82 8.20
C ARG A 216 11.91 -18.12 7.37
N ALA A 217 10.69 -18.02 7.89
CA ALA A 217 9.60 -17.32 7.22
C ALA A 217 9.86 -15.81 7.06
N LEU A 218 10.50 -15.18 8.06
CA LEU A 218 10.87 -13.77 7.98
C LEU A 218 11.91 -13.53 6.89
N LEU A 219 12.94 -14.37 6.84
CA LEU A 219 13.97 -14.29 5.79
C LEU A 219 13.38 -14.52 4.38
N ALA A 220 12.46 -15.48 4.24
CA ALA A 220 11.78 -15.73 2.97
C ALA A 220 10.91 -14.54 2.53
N PHE A 221 10.22 -13.90 3.48
CA PHE A 221 9.43 -12.71 3.21
C PHE A 221 10.30 -11.51 2.80
N ILE A 222 11.39 -11.26 3.54
CA ILE A 222 12.37 -10.21 3.20
C ILE A 222 12.94 -10.46 1.80
N ALA A 223 13.31 -11.70 1.46
CA ALA A 223 13.82 -12.04 0.14
C ALA A 223 12.79 -11.79 -0.97
N SER A 224 11.52 -12.12 -0.74
CA SER A 224 10.46 -11.89 -1.73
C SER A 224 10.16 -10.39 -1.91
N ALA A 225 10.12 -9.63 -0.81
CA ALA A 225 9.96 -8.18 -0.84
C ALA A 225 11.17 -7.50 -1.52
N ALA A 226 12.39 -8.02 -1.30
CA ALA A 226 13.61 -7.57 -1.94
C ALA A 226 13.58 -7.73 -3.46
N LEU A 227 13.19 -8.92 -3.94
CA LEU A 227 13.07 -9.22 -5.37
C LEU A 227 12.05 -8.32 -6.07
N PHE A 228 10.98 -7.96 -5.36
CA PHE A 228 10.03 -6.97 -5.86
C PHE A 228 10.63 -5.56 -5.91
N THR A 229 11.29 -5.13 -4.84
CA THR A 229 11.78 -3.76 -4.64
C THR A 229 13.06 -3.40 -5.39
N THR A 230 13.71 -4.33 -6.12
CA THR A 230 14.96 -4.09 -6.87
C THR A 230 14.86 -3.08 -8.04
N GLY A 231 14.57 -1.83 -7.72
CA GLY A 231 15.42 -0.67 -8.00
C GLY A 231 16.43 -0.44 -6.85
N ALA A 232 17.52 -1.20 -6.88
CA ALA A 232 18.87 -1.08 -6.28
C ALA A 232 19.17 -0.49 -4.87
N THR A 233 18.45 0.46 -4.27
CA THR A 233 18.97 1.21 -3.09
C THR A 233 18.33 0.88 -1.73
N GLU A 234 17.11 0.35 -1.68
CA GLU A 234 16.44 0.08 -0.38
C GLU A 234 16.80 -1.29 0.22
N LEU A 235 17.20 -2.25 -0.63
CA LEU A 235 17.52 -3.62 -0.22
C LEU A 235 18.70 -3.67 0.77
N GLN A 236 19.74 -2.85 0.59
CA GLN A 236 20.88 -2.82 1.51
C GLN A 236 20.50 -2.25 2.89
N ASN A 237 19.55 -1.30 2.94
CA ASN A 237 19.06 -0.75 4.21
C ASN A 237 18.12 -1.73 4.93
N ALA A 238 17.27 -2.44 4.19
CA ALA A 238 16.38 -3.47 4.74
C ALA A 238 17.17 -4.69 5.24
N ILE A 239 18.19 -5.14 4.50
CA ILE A 239 19.10 -6.21 4.93
C ILE A 239 19.96 -5.73 6.11
N GLY A 240 20.47 -4.50 6.10
CA GLY A 240 21.24 -3.96 7.24
C GLY A 240 20.42 -3.86 8.53
N ALA A 241 19.14 -3.44 8.41
CA ALA A 241 18.20 -3.44 9.52
C ALA A 241 17.84 -4.87 9.97
N GLY A 242 17.63 -5.79 9.03
CA GLY A 242 17.36 -7.20 9.28
C GLY A 242 18.52 -7.93 9.95
N ASP A 243 19.76 -7.72 9.49
CA ASP A 243 20.97 -8.30 10.08
C ASP A 243 21.26 -7.73 11.48
N GLY A 244 20.98 -6.44 11.70
CA GLY A 244 21.04 -5.81 13.02
C GLY A 244 20.05 -6.45 14.00
N LEU A 245 18.78 -6.57 13.58
CA LEU A 245 17.72 -7.20 14.38
C LEU A 245 17.96 -8.69 14.62
N VAL A 246 18.47 -9.44 13.63
CA VAL A 246 18.80 -10.86 13.78
C VAL A 246 19.98 -11.07 14.74
N LYS A 247 20.97 -10.17 14.74
CA LYS A 247 22.08 -10.19 15.71
C LYS A 247 21.60 -9.85 17.13
N GLU A 248 20.71 -8.86 17.27
CA GLU A 248 20.15 -8.46 18.55
C GLU A 248 19.29 -9.57 19.16
N ILE A 249 18.40 -10.18 18.37
CA ILE A 249 17.60 -11.36 18.78
C ILE A 249 18.50 -12.53 19.19
N GLY A 250 19.58 -12.80 18.45
CA GLY A 250 20.57 -13.83 18.82
C GLY A 250 21.22 -13.57 20.18
N SER A 251 21.62 -12.32 20.44
CA SER A 251 22.28 -11.95 21.69
C SER A 251 21.38 -12.02 22.93
N VAL A 252 20.08 -11.75 22.79
CA VAL A 252 19.10 -11.86 23.89
C VAL A 252 18.81 -13.31 24.24
N VAL A 253 18.79 -14.21 23.25
CA VAL A 253 18.57 -15.65 23.46
C VAL A 253 19.79 -16.33 24.08
N ASP A 254 21.00 -15.96 23.65
CA ASP A 254 22.25 -16.47 24.23
C ASP A 254 22.44 -15.98 25.69
N GLY A 255 21.94 -14.79 26.03
CA GLY A 255 21.95 -14.25 27.39
C GLY A 255 20.93 -14.89 28.35
N LEU A 256 19.89 -15.55 27.84
CA LEU A 256 18.88 -16.27 28.65
C LEU A 256 19.20 -17.77 28.83
N SER A 257 20.20 -18.27 28.09
CA SER A 257 20.64 -19.67 28.13
C SER A 257 21.90 -19.88 29.00
N GLY A 258 22.32 -18.83 29.73
CA GLY A 258 23.43 -18.82 30.69
C GLY A 258 22.99 -18.75 32.13
#